data_AF-A0A178ZTM9-F1
#
_entry.id   AF-A0A178ZTM9-F1
#
_cell.length_a   1.000
_cell.length_b   1.000
_cell.length_c   1.000
_cell.angle_alpha   90.00
_cell.angle_beta   90.00
_cell.angle_gamma   90.00
#
_symmetry.space_group_name_H-M   'P 1'
#
loop_
_entity.id
_entity.type
_entity.pdbx_description
1 polymer ?
#
loop_
_entity_poly.entity_id
_entity_poly.type
_entity_poly.pdbx_seq_one_letter_code
_entity_poly.pdbx_strand_id
1 'polypeptide(L)'
;MSSTENLSGGEGEQNNNSSNSLNNSIKSVFSSLKRVATNDSKKSDGTDSSASRSDPLSSIATEPLPDDRTEIEGLLNRQLSALDQLRRTVVARNQEIKDYCARAAHYYNLRPRVAPSFLRQLDVEIRLLRQQRNGLQALVDMRHNEIVRMAEHRKKLDADQGLDCNVYDMYLDFRRISEWEQLFSI
;
A
#
# COMPACT_ATOMS: atom_id res chain seq x y z
N MET A 1 31.21 -19.78 67.99
CA MET A 1 32.54 -19.17 67.81
C MET A 1 32.60 -18.60 66.40
N SER A 2 32.87 -17.30 66.29
CA SER A 2 33.47 -16.51 65.17
C SER A 2 33.10 -16.80 63.70
N SER A 3 32.99 -15.84 62.79
CA SER A 3 32.97 -14.37 62.81
C SER A 3 32.45 -13.92 61.44
N THR A 4 31.77 -12.79 61.41
CA THR A 4 31.41 -11.98 60.24
C THR A 4 32.62 -11.32 59.60
N GLU A 5 32.66 -11.19 58.26
CA GLU A 5 33.20 -9.99 57.57
C GLU A 5 32.40 -9.71 56.28
N ASN A 6 31.96 -8.45 56.15
CA ASN A 6 31.39 -7.80 54.97
C ASN A 6 32.52 -7.28 54.06
N LEU A 7 32.26 -7.12 52.75
CA LEU A 7 32.20 -5.81 52.06
C LEU A 7 32.29 -5.94 50.52
N SER A 8 31.24 -5.39 49.87
CA SER A 8 31.30 -4.39 48.80
C SER A 8 32.00 -4.67 47.46
N GLY A 9 31.19 -4.54 46.40
CA GLY A 9 31.48 -3.57 45.33
C GLY A 9 31.88 -4.15 43.97
N GLY A 10 31.05 -3.92 42.96
CA GLY A 10 31.37 -4.19 41.56
C GLY A 10 30.14 -4.17 40.67
N GLU A 11 29.74 -2.96 40.26
CA GLU A 11 28.68 -2.69 39.29
C GLU A 11 28.95 -3.42 37.97
N GLY A 12 27.98 -4.23 37.54
CA GLY A 12 27.94 -4.85 36.22
C GLY A 12 26.60 -4.51 35.58
N GLU A 13 26.61 -3.52 34.70
CA GLU A 13 25.48 -3.12 33.85
C GLU A 13 24.98 -4.33 33.03
N GLN A 14 23.74 -4.74 33.28
CA GLN A 14 23.02 -5.65 32.39
C GLN A 14 21.92 -4.89 31.65
N ASN A 15 22.20 -4.69 30.36
CA ASN A 15 21.25 -4.38 29.30
C ASN A 15 20.02 -5.29 29.37
N ASN A 16 18.87 -4.75 29.74
CA ASN A 16 17.58 -5.38 29.51
C ASN A 16 16.77 -4.56 28.51
N ASN A 17 16.83 -5.02 27.26
CA ASN A 17 15.81 -4.77 26.25
C ASN A 17 14.45 -5.29 26.76
N SER A 18 13.46 -4.42 26.82
CA SER A 18 12.06 -4.82 26.72
C SER A 18 11.26 -3.72 26.04
N SER A 19 11.04 -3.95 24.76
CA SER A 19 9.95 -3.40 23.98
C SER A 19 8.62 -3.70 24.65
N ASN A 20 7.75 -2.69 24.81
CA ASN A 20 6.38 -2.76 24.32
C ASN A 20 5.59 -1.46 24.47
N SER A 21 4.72 -1.25 23.48
CA SER A 21 3.42 -0.55 23.56
C SER A 21 3.40 0.97 23.32
N LEU A 22 3.70 1.36 22.09
CA LEU A 22 3.03 2.52 21.44
C LEU A 22 1.79 2.01 20.68
N ASN A 23 0.81 1.53 21.44
CA ASN A 23 -0.56 1.35 20.95
C ASN A 23 -1.39 2.55 21.43
N ASN A 24 -1.68 3.48 20.52
CA ASN A 24 -2.99 4.15 20.35
C ASN A 24 -2.81 5.48 19.61
N SER A 25 -2.85 5.46 18.28
CA SER A 25 -3.23 6.66 17.51
C SER A 25 -3.71 6.30 16.10
N ILE A 26 -4.72 5.43 16.02
CA ILE A 26 -5.57 5.28 14.84
C ILE A 26 -7.01 5.18 15.32
N LYS A 27 -7.60 6.30 15.73
CA LYS A 27 -9.04 6.46 15.86
C LYS A 27 -9.44 7.78 15.23
N SER A 28 -10.45 7.71 14.36
CA SER A 28 -11.24 8.82 13.81
C SER A 28 -10.81 9.44 12.48
N VAL A 29 -11.14 8.75 11.37
CA VAL A 29 -11.46 9.42 10.08
C VAL A 29 -12.74 8.86 9.40
N PHE A 30 -13.47 7.95 10.06
CA PHE A 30 -14.77 7.48 9.54
C PHE A 30 -15.93 8.13 10.30
N SER A 31 -16.15 9.41 10.03
CA SER A 31 -17.30 10.17 10.55
C SER A 31 -17.84 11.15 9.50
N SER A 32 -18.25 10.65 8.31
CA SER A 32 -19.11 11.40 7.38
C SER A 32 -19.73 10.46 6.33
N LEU A 33 -20.60 9.58 6.79
CA LEU A 33 -21.53 8.82 5.93
C LEU A 33 -22.85 8.68 6.68
N LYS A 34 -23.59 9.79 6.80
CA LYS A 34 -25.02 9.77 7.12
C LYS A 34 -25.79 10.27 5.89
N ARG A 35 -26.38 9.26 5.23
CA ARG A 35 -27.64 9.20 4.48
C ARG A 35 -28.27 10.50 3.95
N VAL A 36 -28.53 10.41 2.65
CA VAL A 36 -29.47 11.13 1.77
C VAL A 36 -30.94 11.04 2.22
N ALA A 37 -31.72 11.99 1.68
CA ALA A 37 -33.19 12.14 1.59
C ALA A 37 -33.77 13.06 2.67
N THR A 38 -34.31 14.23 2.33
CA THR A 38 -35.58 14.37 1.59
C THR A 38 -35.68 15.60 0.68
N ASN A 39 -36.16 15.37 -0.54
CA ASN A 39 -37.19 16.15 -1.25
C ASN A 39 -37.01 17.69 -1.40
N ASP A 40 -36.73 18.17 -2.61
CA ASP A 40 -37.63 19.14 -3.22
C ASP A 40 -37.63 19.04 -4.76
N SER A 41 -38.83 19.19 -5.28
CA SER A 41 -39.23 19.05 -6.67
C SER A 41 -39.02 20.35 -7.45
N LYS A 42 -38.49 20.26 -8.69
CA LYS A 42 -38.95 21.03 -9.87
C LYS A 42 -38.13 20.74 -11.14
N LYS A 43 -38.80 20.03 -12.05
CA LYS A 43 -38.85 20.16 -13.52
C LYS A 43 -37.99 21.28 -14.15
N SER A 44 -37.07 20.89 -15.05
CA SER A 44 -36.88 21.54 -16.35
C SER A 44 -36.05 20.64 -17.28
N ASP A 45 -36.54 20.52 -18.52
CA ASP A 45 -35.91 19.88 -19.67
C ASP A 45 -34.50 20.38 -19.96
N GLY A 46 -33.71 19.51 -20.59
CA GLY A 46 -32.75 19.96 -21.60
C GLY A 46 -31.34 19.43 -21.45
N THR A 47 -30.90 18.81 -22.55
CA THR A 47 -29.52 18.68 -23.05
C THR A 47 -28.72 17.43 -22.67
N ASP A 48 -28.40 16.70 -23.73
CA ASP A 48 -27.34 15.73 -23.90
C ASP A 48 -26.12 15.97 -23.00
N SER A 49 -25.69 14.92 -22.33
CA SER A 49 -24.32 14.43 -22.48
C SER A 49 -24.20 13.05 -21.86
N SER A 50 -23.59 12.15 -22.61
CA SER A 50 -23.02 10.90 -22.14
C SER A 50 -22.43 11.06 -20.74
N ALA A 51 -23.13 10.53 -19.73
CA ALA A 51 -22.56 10.31 -18.41
C ALA A 51 -21.52 9.19 -18.54
N SER A 52 -20.33 9.56 -19.05
CA SER A 52 -19.12 8.81 -18.77
C SER A 52 -19.07 8.71 -17.25
N ARG A 53 -19.22 7.49 -16.75
CA ARG A 53 -18.85 7.15 -15.39
C ARG A 53 -17.39 7.54 -15.23
N SER A 54 -17.14 8.76 -14.77
CA SER A 54 -15.81 9.21 -14.42
C SER A 54 -15.38 8.34 -13.25
N ASP A 55 -14.40 7.50 -13.52
CA ASP A 55 -13.69 6.74 -12.51
C ASP A 55 -13.22 7.74 -11.43
N PRO A 56 -13.52 7.52 -10.13
CA PRO A 56 -13.12 8.43 -9.06
C PRO A 56 -11.60 8.65 -8.94
N LEU A 57 -10.82 7.85 -9.67
CA LEU A 57 -9.36 7.92 -9.74
C LEU A 57 -8.83 8.83 -10.85
N SER A 58 -9.66 9.26 -11.80
CA SER A 58 -9.24 10.04 -12.97
C SER A 58 -9.15 11.56 -12.72
N SER A 59 -9.58 12.05 -11.56
CA SER A 59 -9.57 13.47 -11.21
C SER A 59 -8.75 13.81 -9.95
N ILE A 60 -7.73 13.01 -9.61
CA ILE A 60 -6.76 13.46 -8.61
C ILE A 60 -5.98 14.58 -9.28
N ALA A 61 -6.37 15.83 -8.99
CA ALA A 61 -5.67 17.01 -9.45
C ALA A 61 -4.18 16.86 -9.15
N THR A 62 -3.38 16.80 -10.20
CA THR A 62 -1.94 16.63 -10.06
C THR A 62 -1.40 17.89 -9.39
N GLU A 63 -0.95 17.75 -8.15
CA GLU A 63 -0.40 18.86 -7.38
C GLU A 63 0.83 19.44 -8.12
N PRO A 64 0.95 20.78 -8.21
CA PRO A 64 2.13 21.41 -8.80
C PRO A 64 3.38 20.94 -8.05
N LEU A 65 4.47 20.69 -8.79
CA LEU A 65 5.73 20.29 -8.18
C LEU A 65 6.48 21.52 -7.67
N PRO A 66 7.20 21.39 -6.54
CA PRO A 66 8.05 22.45 -6.04
C PRO A 66 9.29 22.61 -6.92
N ASP A 67 9.77 23.84 -7.07
CA ASP A 67 11.00 24.15 -7.83
C ASP A 67 12.29 23.93 -7.00
N ASP A 68 12.16 23.45 -5.76
CA ASP A 68 13.32 23.11 -4.93
C ASP A 68 13.78 21.65 -5.10
N ARG A 69 15.09 21.51 -5.26
CA ARG A 69 15.85 20.25 -5.33
C ARG A 69 15.48 19.31 -4.19
N THR A 70 15.48 19.81 -2.96
CA THR A 70 15.40 19.00 -1.75
C THR A 70 13.97 18.56 -1.49
N GLU A 71 13.01 19.45 -1.76
CA GLU A 71 11.59 19.14 -1.64
C GLU A 71 11.16 18.03 -2.61
N ILE A 72 11.60 18.06 -3.88
CA ILE A 72 11.30 16.99 -4.84
C ILE A 72 11.90 15.66 -4.38
N GLU A 73 13.11 15.68 -3.84
CA GLU A 73 13.75 14.47 -3.29
C GLU A 73 12.96 13.89 -2.11
N GLY A 74 12.45 14.74 -1.21
CA GLY A 74 11.54 14.33 -0.15
C GLY A 74 10.25 13.69 -0.70
N LEU A 75 9.66 14.27 -1.74
CA LEU A 75 8.46 13.73 -2.39
C LEU A 75 8.73 12.39 -3.08
N LEU A 76 9.86 12.24 -3.77
CA LEU A 76 10.28 10.99 -4.42
C LEU A 76 10.45 9.87 -3.38
N ASN A 77 11.18 10.15 -2.29
CA ASN A 77 11.36 9.19 -1.20
C ASN A 77 10.03 8.76 -0.56
N ARG A 78 9.06 9.67 -0.45
CA ARG A 78 7.70 9.34 -0.01
C ARG A 78 6.98 8.41 -0.99
N GLN A 79 7.05 8.66 -2.29
CA GLN A 79 6.42 7.78 -3.29
C GLN A 79 7.06 6.39 -3.31
N LEU A 80 8.39 6.30 -3.20
CA LEU A 80 9.11 5.02 -3.13
C LEU A 80 8.74 4.22 -1.89
N SER A 81 8.68 4.89 -0.73
CA SER A 81 8.22 4.25 0.51
C SER A 81 6.79 3.72 0.38
N ALA A 82 5.91 4.46 -0.30
CA ALA A 82 4.54 4.01 -0.57
C ALA A 82 4.49 2.80 -1.53
N LEU A 83 5.35 2.76 -2.56
CA LEU A 83 5.49 1.59 -3.43
C LEU A 83 5.99 0.36 -2.67
N ASP A 84 6.98 0.52 -1.80
CA ASP A 84 7.48 -0.57 -0.96
C ASP A 84 6.40 -1.11 -0.02
N GLN A 85 5.57 -0.23 0.54
CA GLN A 85 4.42 -0.65 1.34
C GLN A 85 3.38 -1.42 0.50
N LEU A 86 3.06 -0.93 -0.70
CA LEU A 86 2.18 -1.64 -1.64
C LEU A 86 2.75 -3.02 -1.96
N ARG A 87 4.06 -3.13 -2.17
CA ARG A 87 4.75 -4.38 -2.50
C ARG A 87 4.58 -5.40 -1.39
N ARG A 88 4.85 -5.01 -0.14
CA ARG A 88 4.62 -5.87 1.04
C ARG A 88 3.17 -6.31 1.16
N THR A 89 2.23 -5.41 0.86
CA THR A 89 0.79 -5.69 0.90
C THR A 89 0.38 -6.72 -0.16
N VAL A 90 0.87 -6.57 -1.39
CA VAL A 90 0.63 -7.52 -2.49
C VAL A 90 1.23 -8.89 -2.16
N VAL A 91 2.45 -8.92 -1.63
CA VAL A 91 3.10 -10.16 -1.18
C VAL A 91 2.29 -10.86 -0.08
N ALA A 92 1.80 -10.11 0.91
CA ALA A 92 0.95 -10.67 1.97
C ALA A 92 -0.35 -11.28 1.40
N ARG A 93 -1.02 -10.57 0.47
CA ARG A 93 -2.21 -11.10 -0.21
C ARG A 93 -1.90 -12.35 -1.03
N ASN A 94 -0.77 -12.39 -1.71
CA ASN A 94 -0.33 -13.59 -2.44
C ASN A 94 -0.09 -14.78 -1.50
N GLN A 95 0.44 -14.55 -0.31
CA GLN A 95 0.60 -15.61 0.68
C GLN A 95 -0.75 -16.13 1.17
N GLU A 96 -1.69 -15.25 1.49
CA GLU A 96 -3.05 -15.65 1.88
C GLU A 96 -3.75 -16.46 0.78
N ILE A 97 -3.62 -16.04 -0.49
CA ILE A 97 -4.17 -16.77 -1.64
C ILE A 97 -3.59 -18.19 -1.69
N LYS A 98 -2.27 -18.35 -1.53
CA LYS A 98 -1.62 -19.68 -1.51
C LYS A 98 -2.15 -20.54 -0.38
N ASP A 99 -2.31 -19.99 0.82
CA ASP A 99 -2.80 -20.72 1.99
C ASP A 99 -4.27 -21.15 1.83
N TYR A 100 -5.11 -20.30 1.24
CA TYR A 100 -6.49 -20.67 0.91
C TYR A 100 -6.56 -21.72 -0.21
N CYS A 101 -5.73 -21.62 -1.25
CA CYS A 101 -5.63 -22.62 -2.30
C CYS A 101 -5.18 -23.99 -1.76
N ALA A 102 -4.18 -24.01 -0.88
CA ALA A 102 -3.71 -25.24 -0.24
C ALA A 102 -4.80 -25.89 0.63
N ARG A 103 -5.51 -25.08 1.42
CA ARG A 103 -6.68 -25.55 2.20
C ARG A 103 -7.77 -26.10 1.30
N ALA A 104 -8.12 -25.39 0.23
CA ALA A 104 -9.11 -25.86 -0.73
C ALA A 104 -8.69 -27.21 -1.31
N ALA A 105 -7.46 -27.35 -1.81
CA ALA A 105 -6.94 -28.61 -2.35
C ALA A 105 -7.06 -29.77 -1.35
N HIS A 106 -6.73 -29.55 -0.08
CA HIS A 106 -6.93 -30.54 0.99
C HIS A 106 -8.40 -30.98 1.11
N TYR A 107 -9.34 -30.04 1.18
CA TYR A 107 -10.76 -30.37 1.32
C TYR A 107 -11.39 -30.97 0.05
N TYR A 108 -10.89 -30.61 -1.13
CA TYR A 108 -11.28 -31.25 -2.39
C TYR A 108 -10.94 -32.74 -2.40
N ASN A 109 -9.79 -33.13 -1.84
CA ASN A 109 -9.36 -34.53 -1.72
C ASN A 109 -10.18 -35.34 -0.69
N LEU A 110 -10.91 -34.67 0.20
CA LEU A 110 -11.77 -35.31 1.20
C LEU A 110 -13.20 -35.56 0.71
N ARG A 111 -13.52 -35.26 -0.56
CA ARG A 111 -14.81 -35.59 -1.15
C ARG A 111 -15.07 -37.11 -1.07
N PRO A 112 -16.28 -37.55 -0.71
CA PRO A 112 -17.52 -36.77 -0.52
C PRO A 112 -17.78 -36.30 0.92
N ARG A 113 -16.84 -36.47 1.86
CA ARG A 113 -17.06 -36.18 3.30
C ARG A 113 -17.28 -34.69 3.61
N VAL A 114 -16.95 -33.82 2.66
CA VAL A 114 -17.06 -32.36 2.79
C VAL A 114 -18.25 -31.86 1.98
N ALA A 115 -19.06 -31.00 2.59
CA ALA A 115 -20.22 -30.41 1.93
C ALA A 115 -19.82 -29.56 0.70
N PRO A 116 -20.50 -29.70 -0.45
CA PRO A 116 -20.22 -28.88 -1.64
C PRO A 116 -20.37 -27.36 -1.42
N SER A 117 -21.24 -26.94 -0.49
CA SER A 117 -21.40 -25.53 -0.10
C SER A 117 -20.12 -24.95 0.51
N PHE A 118 -19.44 -25.72 1.36
CA PHE A 118 -18.19 -25.31 2.00
C PHE A 118 -17.06 -25.12 0.97
N LEU A 119 -16.93 -26.05 0.01
CA LEU A 119 -15.94 -25.93 -1.06
C LEU A 119 -16.20 -24.69 -1.94
N ARG A 120 -17.47 -24.43 -2.28
CA ARG A 120 -17.86 -23.20 -2.99
C ARG A 120 -17.51 -21.94 -2.21
N GLN A 121 -17.65 -21.96 -0.88
CA GLN A 121 -17.27 -20.82 -0.05
C GLN A 121 -15.75 -20.57 -0.13
N LEU A 122 -14.91 -21.61 -0.08
CA LEU A 122 -13.47 -21.45 -0.26
C LEU A 122 -13.12 -20.85 -1.63
N ASP A 123 -13.79 -21.28 -2.70
CA ASP A 123 -13.59 -20.70 -4.04
C ASP A 123 -14.02 -19.22 -4.12
N VAL A 124 -15.04 -18.81 -3.34
CA VAL A 124 -15.44 -17.40 -3.23
C VAL A 124 -14.36 -16.60 -2.51
N GLU A 125 -13.86 -17.08 -1.37
CA GLU A 125 -12.80 -16.38 -0.61
C GLU A 125 -11.52 -16.20 -1.45
N ILE A 126 -11.09 -17.24 -2.16
CA ILE A 126 -9.91 -17.15 -3.06
C ILE A 126 -10.13 -16.08 -4.14
N ARG A 127 -11.32 -16.03 -4.74
CA ARG A 127 -11.66 -15.02 -5.75
C ARG A 127 -11.66 -13.61 -5.17
N LEU A 128 -12.21 -13.43 -3.97
CA LEU A 128 -12.21 -12.12 -3.30
C LEU A 128 -10.78 -11.64 -3.01
N LEU A 129 -9.90 -12.52 -2.50
CA LEU A 129 -8.50 -12.18 -2.25
C LEU A 129 -7.77 -11.77 -3.53
N ARG A 130 -8.00 -12.49 -4.64
CA ARG A 130 -7.45 -12.14 -5.96
C ARG A 130 -7.94 -10.78 -6.44
N GLN A 131 -9.24 -10.49 -6.29
CA GLN A 131 -9.81 -9.19 -6.64
C GLN A 131 -9.22 -8.07 -5.80
N GLN A 132 -9.08 -8.26 -4.48
CA GLN A 132 -8.48 -7.28 -3.58
C GLN A 132 -7.02 -7.00 -3.96
N ARG A 133 -6.24 -8.03 -4.25
CA ARG A 133 -4.87 -7.86 -4.74
C ARG A 133 -4.85 -7.08 -6.06
N ASN A 134 -5.62 -7.51 -7.06
CA ASN A 134 -5.62 -6.86 -8.37
C ASN A 134 -6.14 -5.40 -8.30
N GLY A 135 -6.99 -5.08 -7.33
CA GLY A 135 -7.40 -3.71 -7.04
C GLY A 135 -6.25 -2.78 -6.64
N LEU A 136 -5.10 -3.32 -6.21
CA LEU A 136 -3.90 -2.53 -5.90
C LEU A 136 -3.10 -2.14 -7.14
N GLN A 137 -3.34 -2.76 -8.30
CA GLN A 137 -2.56 -2.51 -9.52
C GLN A 137 -2.65 -1.05 -9.97
N ALA A 138 -3.86 -0.48 -9.99
CA ALA A 138 -4.06 0.93 -10.34
C ALA A 138 -3.31 1.89 -9.39
N LEU A 139 -3.18 1.53 -8.11
CA LEU A 139 -2.39 2.33 -7.16
C LEU A 139 -0.90 2.24 -7.44
N VAL A 140 -0.39 1.06 -7.80
CA VAL A 140 1.01 0.88 -8.20
C VAL A 140 1.31 1.72 -9.45
N ASP A 141 0.45 1.64 -10.47
CA ASP A 141 0.61 2.41 -11.71
C ASP A 141 0.59 3.92 -11.47
N MET A 142 -0.36 4.40 -10.66
CA MET A 142 -0.42 5.80 -10.25
C MET A 142 0.87 6.26 -9.58
N ARG A 143 1.42 5.44 -8.66
CA ARG A 143 2.67 5.78 -7.95
C ARG A 143 3.88 5.77 -8.88
N HIS A 144 3.98 4.82 -9.81
CA HIS A 144 5.03 4.83 -10.83
C HIS A 144 4.97 6.08 -11.70
N ASN A 145 3.76 6.49 -12.13
CA ASN A 145 3.59 7.68 -12.95
C ASN A 145 4.01 8.95 -12.18
N GLU A 146 3.68 9.05 -10.90
CA GLU A 146 4.14 10.17 -10.06
C GLU A 146 5.66 10.21 -9.90
N ILE A 147 6.32 9.06 -9.72
CA ILE A 147 7.78 9.00 -9.64
C ILE A 147 8.42 9.45 -10.96
N VAL A 148 7.89 9.00 -12.11
CA VAL A 148 8.38 9.43 -13.42
C VAL A 148 8.21 10.94 -13.59
N ARG A 149 7.02 11.48 -13.24
CA ARG A 149 6.73 12.91 -13.31
C ARG A 149 7.71 13.73 -12.45
N MET A 150 7.95 13.31 -11.21
CA MET A 150 8.88 13.96 -10.30
C MET A 150 10.33 13.86 -10.78
N ALA A 151 10.74 12.70 -11.30
CA ALA A 151 12.09 12.48 -11.84
C ALA A 151 12.37 13.35 -13.08
N GLU A 152 11.39 13.48 -13.98
CA GLU A 152 11.49 14.35 -15.15
C GLU A 152 11.57 15.83 -14.77
N HIS A 153 10.76 16.27 -13.81
CA HIS A 153 10.82 17.64 -13.32
C HIS A 153 12.17 17.93 -12.67
N ARG A 154 12.66 16.99 -11.86
CA ARG A 154 13.95 17.07 -11.22
C ARG A 154 15.11 17.17 -12.21
N LYS A 155 15.06 16.38 -13.29
CA LYS A 155 16.03 16.45 -14.40
C LYS A 155 16.10 17.85 -15.01
N LYS A 156 14.94 18.49 -15.20
CA LYS A 156 14.87 19.85 -15.76
C LYS A 156 15.55 20.86 -14.83
N LEU A 157 15.26 20.80 -13.53
CA LEU A 157 15.92 21.66 -12.54
C LEU A 157 17.43 21.47 -12.50
N ASP A 158 17.91 20.23 -12.56
CA ASP A 158 19.36 19.96 -12.59
C ASP A 158 19.99 20.55 -13.87
N ALA A 159 19.34 20.39 -15.02
CA ALA A 159 19.80 20.99 -16.28
C ALA A 159 19.82 22.52 -16.24
N ASP A 160 18.78 23.15 -15.67
CA ASP A 160 18.69 24.61 -15.52
C ASP A 160 19.78 25.17 -14.59
N GLN A 161 20.27 24.35 -13.65
CA GLN A 161 21.36 24.67 -12.73
C GLN A 161 22.75 24.26 -13.26
N GLY A 162 22.84 23.66 -14.44
CA GLY A 162 24.10 23.17 -15.03
C GLY A 162 24.70 21.98 -14.28
N LEU A 163 23.87 21.19 -13.59
CA LEU A 163 24.26 20.00 -12.84
C LEU A 163 24.04 18.72 -13.65
N ASP A 164 24.87 17.71 -13.41
CA ASP A 164 24.66 16.37 -13.97
C ASP A 164 23.44 15.71 -13.34
N CYS A 165 22.51 15.22 -14.18
CA CYS A 165 21.29 14.54 -13.73
C CYS A 165 21.55 13.05 -13.46
N ASN A 166 21.50 12.66 -12.18
CA ASN A 166 21.63 11.26 -11.73
C ASN A 166 20.30 10.63 -11.25
N VAL A 167 19.19 11.35 -11.43
CA VAL A 167 17.90 11.04 -10.80
C VAL A 167 17.27 9.77 -11.36
N TYR A 168 17.58 9.43 -12.62
CA TYR A 168 17.13 8.19 -13.25
C TYR A 168 17.79 6.98 -12.61
N ASP A 169 19.10 7.06 -12.33
CA ASP A 169 19.85 6.00 -11.66
C ASP A 169 19.38 5.83 -10.21
N MET A 170 19.06 6.93 -9.53
CA MET A 170 18.59 6.91 -8.15
C MET A 170 17.19 6.29 -7.97
N TYR A 171 16.28 6.46 -8.93
CA TYR A 171 14.86 6.19 -8.69
C TYR A 171 14.18 5.29 -9.71
N LEU A 172 14.66 5.18 -10.94
CA LEU A 172 13.99 4.37 -11.96
C LEU A 172 14.45 2.91 -11.98
N ASP A 173 15.61 2.61 -11.40
CA ASP A 173 16.00 1.23 -11.06
C ASP A 173 14.99 0.56 -10.10
N PHE A 174 14.20 1.36 -9.37
CA PHE A 174 13.15 0.89 -8.48
C PHE A 174 11.80 0.64 -9.17
N ARG A 175 11.65 1.00 -10.46
CA ARG A 175 10.40 0.82 -11.20
C ARG A 175 10.02 -0.65 -11.37
N ARG A 176 11.00 -1.57 -11.39
CA ARG A 176 10.88 -3.05 -11.33
C ARG A 176 9.58 -3.62 -11.95
N ILE A 177 9.26 -3.21 -13.19
CA ILE A 177 7.95 -3.46 -13.80
C ILE A 177 7.66 -4.97 -13.89
N SER A 178 8.65 -5.74 -14.32
CA SER A 178 8.55 -7.21 -14.42
C SER A 178 8.28 -7.88 -13.08
N GLU A 179 8.79 -7.31 -11.97
CA GLU A 179 8.54 -7.81 -10.63
C GLU A 179 7.06 -7.63 -10.27
N TRP A 180 6.50 -6.46 -10.56
CA TRP A 180 5.08 -6.17 -10.31
C TRP A 180 4.16 -7.04 -11.16
N GLU A 181 4.48 -7.24 -12.44
CA GLU A 181 3.76 -8.18 -13.31
C GLU A 181 3.74 -9.59 -12.73
N GLN A 182 4.88 -10.06 -12.22
CA GLN A 182 4.97 -11.35 -11.56
C GLN A 182 4.11 -11.39 -10.29
N LEU A 183 4.14 -10.34 -9.46
CA LEU A 183 3.37 -10.27 -8.23
C LEU A 183 1.85 -10.29 -8.47
N PHE A 184 1.36 -9.76 -9.59
CA PHE A 184 -0.07 -9.75 -9.91
C PHE A 184 -0.56 -10.98 -10.68
N SER A 185 0.34 -11.86 -11.16
CA SER A 185 0.00 -13.03 -11.98
C SER A 185 -0.34 -14.32 -11.20
N ILE A 186 -0.16 -14.33 -9.88
CA ILE A 186 -0.42 -15.50 -8.98
C ILE A 186 -1.93 -15.79 -8.81
#